data_AF-A0A540VTG1-F1
#
_entry.id   AF-A0A540VTG1-F1
#
_cell.length_a   1.000
_cell.length_b   1.000
_cell.length_c   1.000
_cell.angle_alpha   90.00
_cell.angle_beta   90.00
_cell.angle_gamma   90.00
#
_symmetry.space_group_name_H-M   'P 1'
#
loop_
_entity.id
_entity.type
_entity.pdbx_description
1 polymer ?
#
loop_
_entity_poly.entity_id
_entity_poly.type
_entity_poly.pdbx_seq_one_letter_code
_entity_poly.pdbx_strand_id
1 'polypeptide(L)' 'MIEGTFRSWKYRRRAVFLTLAGCFGLLAYVVGWGEDNDLNGKIADGALNVIWLTVGIYVGGSTADDWLKDKERRA' A
#
# COMPACT_ATOMS: atom_id res chain seq x y z
N MET A 1 11.53 -2.15 27.27
CA MET A 1 10.08 -2.44 27.27
C MET A 1 9.48 -1.54 26.19
N ILE A 2 9.28 -2.05 24.97
CA ILE A 2 8.64 -1.26 23.90
C ILE A 2 7.15 -1.33 24.17
N GLU A 3 6.62 -0.32 24.85
CA GLU A 3 5.18 -0.17 25.06
C GLU A 3 4.49 -0.15 23.70
N GLY A 4 3.57 -1.10 23.53
CA GLY A 4 2.81 -1.34 22.32
C GLY A 4 1.93 -0.15 21.96
N THR A 5 2.51 0.83 21.30
CA THR A 5 1.72 1.81 20.56
C THR A 5 1.11 1.07 19.38
N PHE A 6 -0.16 0.68 19.49
CA PHE A 6 -0.95 0.34 18.32
C PHE A 6 -0.86 1.54 17.38
N ARG A 7 0.05 1.49 16.40
CA ARG A 7 0.27 2.59 15.46
C ARG A 7 -1.07 2.82 14.78
N SER A 8 -1.69 3.97 15.08
CA SER A 8 -3.06 4.29 14.69
C SER A 8 -3.32 3.88 13.24
N TRP A 9 -4.47 3.27 12.97
CA TRP A 9 -4.94 2.90 11.63
C TRP A 9 -4.82 4.06 10.63
N LYS A 10 -4.91 5.30 11.12
CA LYS A 10 -4.64 6.53 10.38
C LYS A 10 -3.25 6.56 9.72
N TYR A 11 -2.20 6.15 10.44
CA TYR A 11 -0.84 6.10 9.91
C TYR A 11 -0.66 4.99 8.89
N ARG A 12 -1.28 3.83 9.10
CA ARG A 12 -1.24 2.71 8.13
C ARG A 12 -1.90 3.12 6.81
N ARG A 13 -3.09 3.74 6.90
CA ARG A 13 -3.81 4.27 5.74
C ARG A 13 -3.02 5.36 5.01
N ARG A 14 -2.36 6.26 5.75
CA ARG A 14 -1.49 7.28 5.15
C ARG A 14 -0.30 6.66 4.41
N ALA A 15 0.36 5.66 5.00
CA ALA A 15 1.46 4.96 4.36
C ALA A 15 1.01 4.29 3.05
N VAL A 16 -0.14 3.58 3.07
CA VAL A 16 -0.74 2.97 1.88
C VAL A 16 -0.97 3.98 0.76
N PHE A 17 -1.63 5.11 1.05
CA PHE A 17 -1.88 6.12 0.03
C PHE A 17 -0.62 6.79 -0.49
N LEU A 18 0.39 7.03 0.36
CA LEU A 18 1.67 7.58 -0.09
C LEU A 18 2.42 6.60 -0.99
N THR A 19 2.43 5.31 -0.65
CA THR A 19 3.02 4.27 -1.48
C THR A 19 2.33 4.18 -2.83
N LEU A 20 0.99 4.13 -2.85
CA LEU A 20 0.22 4.09 -4.09
C LEU A 20 0.47 5.34 -4.95
N ALA A 21 0.43 6.53 -4.34
CA ALA A 21 0.73 7.78 -5.05
C ALA A 21 2.15 7.79 -5.64
N GLY A 22 3.14 7.28 -4.91
CA GLY A 22 4.51 7.11 -5.40
C GLY A 22 4.60 6.17 -6.60
N CYS A 23 3.94 5.01 -6.53
CA CYS A 23 3.89 4.06 -7.65
C CYS A 23 3.17 4.64 -8.87
N PHE A 24 2.04 5.33 -8.69
CA PHE A 24 1.34 6.00 -9.79
C PHE A 24 2.18 7.13 -10.39
N GLY A 25 2.88 7.91 -9.58
CA GLY A 25 3.80 8.94 -10.07
C GLY A 25 4.93 8.34 -10.90
N LEU A 26 5.51 7.23 -10.45
CA LEU A 26 6.55 6.52 -11.19
C LEU A 26 6.03 5.97 -12.52
N LEU A 27 4.85 5.35 -12.54
CA LEU A 27 4.22 4.87 -13.77
C LEU A 27 3.88 6.01 -14.73
N ALA A 28 3.35 7.12 -14.22
CA ALA A 28 3.07 8.31 -15.03
C ALA A 28 4.35 8.89 -15.65
N TYR A 29 5.47 8.89 -14.91
CA TYR A 29 6.77 9.29 -15.43
C TYR A 29 7.24 8.36 -16.55
N VAL A 30 7.19 7.05 -16.32
CA VAL A 30 7.60 6.05 -17.32
C VAL A 30 6.74 6.16 -18.59
N VAL A 31 5.43 6.39 -18.47
CA VAL A 31 4.53 6.54 -19.62
C VAL A 31 4.75 7.87 -20.37
N GLY A 32 5.00 8.96 -19.66
CA GLY A 32 5.09 10.30 -20.27
C GLY A 32 6.48 10.67 -20.79
N TRP A 33 7.54 10.18 -20.13
CA TRP A 33 8.93 10.56 -20.38
C TRP A 33 9.91 9.38 -20.38
N GLY A 34 9.44 8.16 -20.16
CA GLY A 34 10.28 6.97 -20.19
C GLY A 34 10.69 6.62 -21.61
N GLU A 35 11.99 6.39 -21.81
CA GLU A 35 12.49 5.75 -23.02
C GLU A 35 11.97 4.31 -23.12
N ASP A 36 11.71 3.84 -24.32
CA ASP A 36 11.28 2.46 -24.57
C ASP A 36 12.49 1.51 -24.45
N ASN A 37 12.77 1.10 -23.21
CA ASN A 37 13.86 0.20 -22.89
C ASN A 37 13.45 -0.80 -21.80
N ASP A 38 14.20 -1.91 -21.74
CA ASP A 38 13.93 -3.02 -20.82
C ASP A 38 13.98 -2.59 -19.34
N LEU A 39 14.79 -1.58 -19.00
CA LEU A 39 14.87 -1.05 -17.64
C LEU A 39 13.55 -0.41 -17.22
N ASN A 40 12.99 0.47 -18.05
CA ASN A 40 11.71 1.13 -17.77
C ASN A 40 10.55 0.14 -17.73
N GLY A 41 10.57 -0.89 -18.58
CA GLY A 41 9.62 -2.01 -18.51
C GLY A 41 9.67 -2.72 -17.16
N LYS A 42 10.86 -3.09 -16.69
CA LYS A 42 11.05 -3.74 -15.38
C LYS A 42 10.66 -2.86 -14.20
N ILE A 43 10.91 -1.55 -14.29
CA ILE A 43 10.49 -0.59 -13.26
C ILE A 43 8.95 -0.52 -13.19
N ALA A 44 8.27 -0.50 -14.34
CA ALA A 44 6.81 -0.50 -14.40
C ALA A 44 6.22 -1.78 -13.81
N ASP A 45 6.77 -2.96 -14.16
CA ASP A 45 6.36 -4.24 -13.59
C ASP A 45 6.57 -4.29 -12.07
N GLY A 46 7.70 -3.78 -11.59
CA GLY A 46 7.99 -3.63 -10.16
C GLY A 46 6.96 -2.75 -9.45
N ALA A 47 6.62 -1.60 -10.04
CA ALA A 47 5.62 -0.68 -9.49
C ALA A 47 4.23 -1.33 -9.42
N LEU A 48 3.82 -2.06 -10.46
CA LEU A 48 2.55 -2.80 -10.47
C LEU A 48 2.50 -3.89 -9.39
N ASN A 49 3.60 -4.63 -9.18
CA ASN A 49 3.69 -5.62 -8.11
C ASN A 49 3.53 -4.99 -6.72
N VAL A 50 4.16 -3.83 -6.48
CA VAL A 50 4.03 -3.11 -5.21
C VAL A 50 2.60 -2.60 -5.01
N ILE A 51 1.94 -2.12 -6.07
CA ILE A 51 0.53 -1.71 -6.02
C ILE A 51 -0.35 -2.90 -5.58
N TRP A 52 -0.23 -4.04 -6.24
CA TRP A 52 -1.03 -5.23 -5.92
C TRP A 52 -0.85 -5.70 -4.48
N LEU A 53 0.40 -5.82 -4.03
CA LEU A 53 0.73 -6.18 -2.65
C LEU A 53 0.17 -5.18 -1.65
N THR A 54 0.33 -3.89 -1.92
CA THR A 54 -0.13 -2.82 -1.04
C THR A 54 -1.64 -2.84 -0.87
N VAL A 55 -2.38 -3.01 -1.97
CA VAL A 55 -3.85 -3.13 -1.95
C VAL A 55 -4.27 -4.38 -1.19
N GLY A 56 -3.66 -5.54 -1.47
CA GLY A 56 -3.97 -6.79 -0.80
C GLY A 56 -3.77 -6.73 0.72
N ILE A 57 -2.62 -6.19 1.16
CA ILE A 57 -2.33 -6.00 2.59
C ILE A 57 -3.29 -5.00 3.23
N TYR A 58 -3.64 -3.92 2.53
CA TYR A 58 -4.56 -2.92 3.07
C TYR A 58 -5.97 -3.49 3.30
N VAL A 59 -6.51 -4.21 2.30
CA VAL A 59 -7.85 -4.83 2.38
C VAL A 59 -7.88 -5.96 3.40
N GLY A 60 -6.86 -6.82 3.43
CA GLY A 60 -6.74 -7.87 4.43
C GLY A 60 -6.63 -7.29 5.84
N GLY A 61 -5.79 -6.27 6.00
CA GLY A 61 -5.60 -5.56 7.26
C GLY A 61 -6.87 -4.84 7.75
N SER A 62 -7.64 -4.21 6.84
CA SER A 62 -8.90 -3.54 7.20
C SER A 62 -9.97 -4.55 7.63
N THR A 63 -10.08 -5.66 6.91
CA THR A 63 -11.05 -6.72 7.23
C THR A 63 -10.77 -7.34 8.59
N ALA A 64 -9.50 -7.59 8.91
CA ALA A 64 -9.10 -8.09 10.22
C ALA A 64 -9.36 -7.08 11.35
N ASP A 65 -9.10 -5.79 11.11
CA ASP A 65 -9.35 -4.71 12.07
C ASP A 65 -10.86 -4.55 12.37
N ASP A 66 -11.70 -4.62 11.33
CA ASP A 66 -13.16 -4.58 11.48
C ASP A 66 -13.69 -5.80 12.25
N TRP A 67 -13.18 -7.00 11.94
CA TRP A 67 -13.55 -8.23 12.65
C TRP A 67 -13.18 -8.19 14.14
N LEU A 68 -12.00 -7.66 14.48
CA LEU A 68 -11.56 -7.52 15.87
C LEU A 68 -12.45 -6.57 16.66
N LYS A 69 -12.79 -5.40 16.07
CA LYS A 69 -13.69 -4.41 16.69
C LYS A 69 -15.10 -4.95 16.90
N ASP A 70 -15.61 -5.75 15.96
CA ASP A 70 -16.92 -6.39 16.09
C ASP A 70 -16.94 -7.42 17.22
N LYS A 71 -15.85 -8.16 17.41
CA LYS A 71 -15.72 -9.12 18.50
C LYS A 71 -15.68 -8.43 19.87
N GLU A 72 -14.95 -7.32 19.98
CA GLU A 72 -14.90 -6.50 21.20
C GLU A 72 -16.27 -5.90 21.56
N ARG A 73 -17.08 -5.50 20.57
CA ARG A 73 -18.43 -4.96 20.81
C ARG A 73 -19.43 -6.02 21.32
N ARG A 74 -19.18 -7.30 21.02
CA ARG A 74 -20.05 -8.42 21.38
C ARG A 74 -19.65 -9.10 22.70
N ALA A 75 -18.51 -8.73 23.27
CA ALA A 75 -18.01 -9.22 24.56
C ALA A 75 -18.55 -8.36 25.71
#